data_AF-A0AAI9LG03-F1
#
_entry.id   AF-A0AAI9LG03-F1
#
_cell.length_a   1.000
_cell.length_b   1.000
_cell.length_c   1.000
_cell.angle_alpha   90.00
_cell.angle_beta   90.00
_cell.angle_gamma   90.00
#
_symmetry.space_group_name_H-M   'P 1'
#
loop_
_entity.id
_entity.type
_entity.pdbx_description
1 polymer ?
#
loop_
_entity_poly.entity_id
_entity_poly.type
_entity_poly.pdbx_seq_one_letter_code
_entity_poly.pdbx_strand_id
1 'polypeptide(L)'
;MPSQPENESYIAGGQRRADPDGGYTVPTGDGLSVRQLPNGNIEGEVPSIRMLTIADVSQVERHDIAHVYDTVSHTLHFAGGGVLSYMHAVNGCGYEISGRCVHLEVSPDGTIVVFGTLRA
;
A
#
# COMPACT_ATOMS: atom_id res chain seq x y z
N MET A 1 10.54 -9.12 13.78
CA MET A 1 10.05 -10.39 13.20
C MET A 1 10.11 -10.24 11.69
N PRO A 2 10.59 -11.22 10.91
CA PRO A 2 10.58 -11.09 9.45
C PRO A 2 9.14 -10.94 8.93
N SER A 3 8.97 -10.10 7.92
CA SER A 3 7.75 -10.03 7.13
C SER A 3 7.55 -11.36 6.39
N GLN A 4 6.36 -11.94 6.48
CA GLN A 4 6.01 -13.21 5.81
C GLN A 4 4.92 -12.99 4.74
N PRO A 5 4.91 -13.78 3.64
CA PRO A 5 3.97 -13.61 2.51
C PRO A 5 2.49 -13.73 2.89
N GLU A 6 2.18 -14.50 3.94
CA GLU A 6 0.83 -14.69 4.46
C GLU A 6 0.27 -13.49 5.23
N ASN A 7 1.06 -12.43 5.42
CA ASN A 7 0.58 -11.21 6.07
C ASN A 7 -0.18 -10.32 5.09
N GLU A 8 -1.10 -9.52 5.64
CA GLU A 8 -1.91 -8.58 4.86
C GLU A 8 -1.05 -7.59 4.07
N SER A 9 0.05 -7.15 4.69
CA SER A 9 1.14 -6.42 4.06
C SER A 9 2.42 -7.25 4.08
N TYR A 10 2.97 -7.56 2.90
CA TYR A 10 4.27 -8.22 2.77
C TYR A 10 5.29 -7.28 2.14
N ILE A 11 6.45 -7.17 2.79
CA ILE A 11 7.63 -6.54 2.21
C ILE A 11 8.74 -7.57 2.13
N ALA A 12 9.28 -7.78 0.93
CA ALA A 12 10.36 -8.71 0.70
C ALA A 12 11.63 -8.28 1.47
N GLY A 13 12.05 -9.09 2.45
CA GLY A 13 13.21 -8.81 3.31
C GLY A 13 12.95 -7.80 4.43
N GLY A 14 11.72 -7.32 4.61
CA GLY A 14 11.36 -6.36 5.64
C GLY A 14 11.38 -6.94 7.06
N GLN A 15 11.83 -6.15 8.04
CA GLN A 15 11.75 -6.49 9.45
C GLN A 15 10.57 -5.77 10.09
N ARG A 16 9.57 -6.53 10.55
CA ARG A 16 8.44 -5.99 11.32
C ARG A 16 8.92 -5.50 12.68
N ARG A 17 8.49 -4.28 13.00
CA ARG A 17 8.55 -3.67 14.32
C ARG A 17 7.14 -3.59 14.86
N ALA A 18 6.86 -4.23 15.99
CA ALA A 18 5.57 -4.10 16.66
C ALA A 18 5.41 -2.69 17.23
N ASP A 19 4.21 -2.13 17.07
CA ASP A 19 3.85 -0.82 17.61
C ASP A 19 3.04 -0.98 18.91
N PRO A 20 3.07 0.00 19.84
CA PRO A 20 2.42 -0.11 21.15
C PRO A 20 0.89 -0.27 21.10
N ASP A 21 0.28 0.07 19.97
CA ASP A 21 -1.17 -0.02 19.72
C ASP A 21 -1.62 -1.41 19.26
N GLY A 22 -0.69 -2.35 19.07
CA GLY A 22 -0.98 -3.70 18.58
C GLY A 22 -0.87 -3.85 17.05
N GLY A 23 -0.49 -2.78 16.34
CA GLY A 23 -0.12 -2.82 14.94
C GLY A 23 1.35 -3.22 14.74
N TYR A 24 1.82 -3.10 13.51
CA TYR A 24 3.24 -3.20 13.23
C TYR A 24 3.64 -2.33 12.05
N THR A 25 4.88 -1.85 12.08
CA THR A 25 5.51 -1.10 11.00
C THR A 25 6.62 -1.91 10.35
N VAL A 26 6.70 -1.85 9.02
CA VAL A 26 7.79 -2.42 8.23
C VAL A 26 8.52 -1.28 7.52
N PRO A 27 9.68 -0.83 8.04
CA PRO A 27 10.50 0.12 7.34
C PRO A 27 11.20 -0.55 6.16
N THR A 28 11.28 0.15 5.04
CA THR A 28 12.14 -0.21 3.90
C THR A 28 13.37 0.70 3.87
N GLY A 29 14.45 0.22 3.24
CA GLY A 29 15.74 0.93 3.22
C GLY A 29 15.69 2.32 2.59
N ASP A 30 14.66 2.59 1.77
CA ASP A 30 14.55 3.81 0.97
C ASP A 30 13.60 4.85 1.60
N GLY A 31 13.28 4.70 2.89
CA GLY A 31 12.44 5.66 3.63
C GLY A 31 10.93 5.44 3.48
N LEU A 32 10.50 4.48 2.66
CA LEU A 32 9.12 4.00 2.69
C LEU A 32 8.89 3.25 4.01
N SER A 33 7.80 3.57 4.69
CA SER A 33 7.33 2.79 5.83
C SER A 33 5.89 2.38 5.59
N VAL A 34 5.60 1.10 5.79
CA VAL A 34 4.23 0.58 5.74
C VAL A 34 3.87 0.14 7.14
N ARG A 35 2.84 0.77 7.70
CA ARG A 35 2.25 0.44 8.98
C ARG A 35 0.94 -0.28 8.76
N GLN A 36 0.80 -1.45 9.36
CA GLN A 36 -0.48 -2.11 9.50
C GLN A 36 -1.04 -1.80 10.89
N LEU A 37 -2.25 -1.27 10.89
CA LEU A 37 -3.00 -0.95 12.09
C LEU A 37 -3.70 -2.21 12.63
N PRO A 38 -4.06 -2.23 13.94
CA PRO A 38 -4.75 -3.38 14.56
C PRO A 38 -6.07 -3.80 13.88
N ASN A 39 -6.68 -2.88 13.12
CA ASN A 39 -7.93 -3.10 12.39
C ASN A 39 -7.74 -3.67 10.97
N GLY A 40 -6.51 -3.99 10.56
CA GLY A 40 -6.19 -4.50 9.23
C GLY A 40 -6.06 -3.42 8.14
N ASN A 41 -6.15 -2.14 8.51
CA ASN A 41 -5.81 -1.06 7.59
C ASN A 41 -4.29 -0.96 7.45
N ILE A 42 -3.87 -0.55 6.26
CA ILE A 42 -2.49 -0.27 5.92
C ILE A 42 -2.37 1.23 5.67
N GLU A 43 -1.34 1.85 6.24
CA GLU A 43 -0.98 3.25 6.01
C GLU A 43 0.53 3.31 5.73
N GLY A 44 0.97 4.23 4.89
CA GLY A 44 2.39 4.41 4.65
C GLY A 44 2.72 5.73 3.99
N GLU A 45 3.87 6.27 4.38
CA GLU A 45 4.52 7.35 3.66
C GLU A 45 5.44 6.73 2.61
N VAL A 46 5.21 7.10 1.35
CA VAL A 46 6.00 6.60 0.21
C VAL A 46 6.75 7.79 -0.41
N PRO A 47 8.05 7.97 -0.16
CA PRO A 47 8.79 9.14 -0.66
C PRO A 47 8.78 9.22 -2.20
N SER A 48 8.67 8.07 -2.88
CA SER A 48 8.39 8.00 -4.32
C SER A 48 7.72 6.68 -4.68
N ILE A 49 6.57 6.72 -5.34
CA ILE A 49 5.96 5.53 -5.94
C ILE A 49 6.60 5.36 -7.32
N ARG A 50 7.58 4.46 -7.42
CA ARG A 50 8.26 4.20 -8.71
C ARG A 50 7.32 3.54 -9.72
N MET A 51 6.53 2.58 -9.23
CA MET A 51 5.57 1.84 -10.03
C MET A 51 4.53 1.21 -9.10
N LEU A 52 3.26 1.25 -9.53
CA LEU A 52 2.16 0.55 -8.89
C LEU A 52 1.51 -0.36 -9.92
N THR A 53 1.54 -1.66 -9.66
CA THR A 53 1.03 -2.70 -10.55
C THR A 53 -0.18 -3.36 -9.92
N ILE A 54 -1.29 -3.41 -10.65
CA ILE A 54 -2.43 -4.24 -10.27
C ILE A 54 -2.23 -5.63 -10.88
N ALA A 55 -2.06 -6.65 -10.04
CA ALA A 55 -1.76 -8.01 -10.48
C ALA A 55 -2.89 -8.61 -11.35
N ASP A 56 -4.14 -8.28 -11.02
CA ASP A 56 -5.32 -8.66 -11.79
C ASP A 56 -6.29 -7.47 -11.89
N VAL A 57 -6.28 -6.78 -13.03
CA VAL A 57 -7.14 -5.63 -13.28
C VAL A 57 -8.63 -6.00 -13.33
N SER A 58 -8.97 -7.28 -13.56
CA SER A 58 -10.38 -7.72 -13.58
C SER A 58 -11.03 -7.65 -12.19
N GLN A 59 -10.23 -7.57 -11.13
CA GLN A 59 -10.70 -7.36 -9.77
C GLN A 59 -11.05 -5.89 -9.48
N VAL A 60 -10.69 -4.93 -10.34
CA VAL A 60 -10.96 -3.51 -10.11
C VAL A 60 -12.39 -3.19 -10.54
N GLU A 61 -13.24 -2.87 -9.56
CA GLU A 61 -14.64 -2.49 -9.80
C GLU A 61 -14.79 -0.99 -10.07
N ARG A 62 -13.93 -0.18 -9.46
CA ARG A 62 -13.96 1.27 -9.61
C ARG A 62 -12.57 1.88 -9.43
N HIS A 63 -12.28 2.87 -10.27
CA HIS A 63 -11.07 3.68 -10.18
C HIS A 63 -11.46 5.15 -10.22
N ASP A 64 -11.30 5.83 -9.10
CA ASP A 64 -11.49 7.28 -8.99
C ASP A 64 -10.14 7.97 -9.05
N ILE A 65 -10.09 9.07 -9.80
CA ILE A 65 -8.91 9.91 -9.94
C ILE A 65 -9.32 11.34 -9.61
N ALA A 66 -8.68 11.92 -8.61
CA ALA A 66 -8.90 13.29 -8.19
C ALA A 66 -7.61 14.11 -8.41
N HIS A 67 -7.78 15.30 -8.98
CA HIS A 67 -6.70 16.27 -9.15
C HIS A 67 -6.95 17.45 -8.21
N VAL A 68 -6.00 17.72 -7.31
CA VAL A 68 -6.10 18.80 -6.33
C VAL A 68 -4.77 19.55 -6.32
N TYR A 69 -4.77 20.80 -6.79
CA TYR A 69 -3.55 21.59 -6.97
C TYR A 69 -2.49 20.85 -7.79
N ASP A 70 -1.33 20.58 -7.19
CA ASP A 70 -0.18 19.90 -7.76
C ASP A 70 -0.15 18.40 -7.40
N THR A 71 -1.25 17.84 -6.89
CA THR A 71 -1.36 16.42 -6.57
C THR A 71 -2.40 15.68 -7.40
N VAL A 72 -2.15 14.39 -7.58
CA VAL A 72 -3.05 13.41 -8.17
C VAL A 72 -3.27 12.33 -7.11
N SER A 73 -4.54 12.10 -6.78
CA SER A 73 -4.95 11.02 -5.90
C SER A 73 -5.72 9.98 -6.70
N HIS A 74 -5.41 8.72 -6.42
CA HIS A 74 -6.09 7.57 -7.00
C HIS A 74 -6.74 6.77 -5.87
N THR A 75 -7.98 6.36 -6.09
CA THR A 75 -8.69 5.42 -5.23
C THR A 75 -9.20 4.25 -6.08
N LEU A 76 -8.79 3.05 -5.73
CA LEU A 76 -9.16 1.80 -6.38
C LEU A 76 -10.04 0.99 -5.43
N HIS A 77 -11.19 0.57 -5.93
CA HIS A 77 -12.08 -0.37 -5.26
C HIS A 77 -11.98 -1.73 -5.95
N PHE A 78 -11.79 -2.78 -5.15
CA PHE A 78 -11.65 -4.14 -5.62
C PHE A 78 -12.88 -4.98 -5.27
N ALA A 79 -13.17 -5.97 -6.11
CA ALA A 79 -14.15 -7.00 -5.83
C ALA A 79 -13.86 -7.66 -4.49
N GLY A 80 -14.89 -7.78 -3.63
CA GLY A 80 -14.73 -8.23 -2.25
C GLY A 80 -14.56 -7.10 -1.22
N GLY A 81 -14.51 -5.83 -1.65
CA GLY A 81 -14.58 -4.68 -0.77
C GLY A 81 -13.24 -4.11 -0.32
N GLY A 82 -12.12 -4.61 -0.85
CA GLY A 82 -10.81 -4.01 -0.67
C GLY A 82 -10.74 -2.61 -1.29
N VAL A 83 -10.06 -1.68 -0.62
CA VAL A 83 -9.84 -0.32 -1.11
C VAL A 83 -8.37 0.03 -0.98
N LEU A 84 -7.80 0.60 -2.05
CA LEU A 84 -6.46 1.19 -2.03
C LEU A 84 -6.56 2.65 -2.45
N SER A 85 -5.92 3.54 -1.71
CA SER A 85 -5.74 4.94 -2.10
C SER A 85 -4.26 5.31 -2.08
N TYR A 86 -3.83 6.08 -3.06
CA TYR A 86 -2.48 6.65 -3.07
C TYR A 86 -2.48 8.05 -3.68
N MET A 87 -1.51 8.86 -3.28
CA MET A 87 -1.35 10.23 -3.75
C MET A 87 0.09 10.51 -4.13
N HIS A 88 0.27 11.22 -5.24
CA HIS A 88 1.55 11.71 -5.69
C HIS A 88 1.43 13.12 -6.26
N ALA A 89 2.53 13.89 -6.24
CA ALA A 89 2.63 15.15 -6.96
C ALA A 89 2.61 14.91 -8.47
N VAL A 90 2.28 15.94 -9.24
CA VAL A 90 2.34 15.93 -10.71
C VAL A 90 3.74 15.64 -11.26
N ASN A 91 4.79 15.84 -10.44
CA ASN A 91 6.17 15.49 -10.77
C ASN A 91 6.52 14.01 -10.46
N GLY A 92 5.58 13.23 -9.94
CA GLY A 92 5.75 11.81 -9.59
C GLY A 92 6.25 11.54 -8.17
N CYS A 93 6.51 12.56 -7.35
CA CYS A 93 6.86 12.35 -5.93
C CYS A 93 5.66 11.79 -5.17
N GLY A 94 5.85 10.68 -4.46
CA GLY A 94 4.80 10.08 -3.65
C GLY A 94 4.59 10.87 -2.36
N TYR A 95 3.36 10.88 -1.87
CA TYR A 95 3.05 11.43 -0.55
C TYR A 95 2.60 10.31 0.38
N GLU A 96 1.51 9.64 0.02
CA GLU A 96 0.81 8.72 0.92
C GLU A 96 0.25 7.52 0.15
N ILE A 97 0.21 6.39 0.84
CA ILE A 97 -0.55 5.20 0.47
C ILE A 97 -1.38 4.75 1.66
N SER A 98 -2.63 4.38 1.42
CA SER A 98 -3.51 3.77 2.41
C SER A 98 -4.30 2.63 1.78
N GLY A 99 -4.55 1.59 2.56
CA GLY A 99 -5.24 0.40 2.12
C GLY A 99 -6.17 -0.13 3.21
N ARG A 100 -7.28 -0.72 2.80
CA ARG A 100 -8.18 -1.45 3.69
C ARG A 100 -8.57 -2.76 3.03
N CYS A 101 -8.38 -3.87 3.76
CA CYS A 101 -8.71 -5.21 3.27
C CYS A 101 -8.08 -5.51 1.90
N VAL A 102 -6.86 -5.04 1.66
CA VAL A 102 -6.11 -5.26 0.41
C VAL A 102 -4.81 -5.98 0.68
N HIS A 103 -4.41 -6.85 -0.24
CA HIS A 103 -3.10 -7.48 -0.21
C HIS A 103 -2.13 -6.73 -1.12
N LEU A 104 -0.99 -6.35 -0.57
CA LEU A 104 0.07 -5.68 -1.31
C LEU A 104 1.44 -6.25 -0.98
N GLU A 105 2.28 -6.25 -2.01
CA GLU A 105 3.71 -6.51 -1.91
C GLU A 105 4.48 -5.26 -2.26
N VAL A 106 5.48 -4.93 -1.45
CA VAL A 106 6.40 -3.83 -1.76
C VAL A 106 7.83 -4.36 -1.87
N SER A 107 8.47 -4.03 -2.99
CA SER A 107 9.89 -4.30 -3.20
C SER A 107 10.76 -3.21 -2.58
N PRO A 108 12.04 -3.53 -2.28
CA PRO A 108 12.98 -2.53 -1.75
C PRO A 108 13.18 -1.31 -2.65
N ASP A 109 12.98 -1.41 -3.96
CA ASP A 109 13.16 -0.31 -4.93
C ASP A 109 11.92 0.59 -5.10
N GLY A 110 10.93 0.45 -4.22
CA GLY A 110 9.71 1.27 -4.23
C GLY A 110 8.67 0.87 -5.29
N THR A 111 8.76 -0.34 -5.84
CA THR A 111 7.71 -0.92 -6.69
C THR A 111 6.65 -1.61 -5.81
N ILE A 112 5.38 -1.35 -6.10
CA ILE A 112 4.24 -1.88 -5.35
C ILE A 112 3.42 -2.77 -6.27
N VAL A 113 3.11 -3.99 -5.82
CA VAL A 113 2.19 -4.90 -6.50
C VAL A 113 0.95 -5.09 -5.62
N VAL A 114 -0.22 -4.90 -6.20
CA VAL A 114 -1.51 -4.98 -5.51
C VAL A 114 -2.28 -6.17 -6.07
N PHE A 115 -2.66 -7.10 -5.20
CA PHE A 115 -3.32 -8.35 -5.59
C PHE A 115 -4.85 -8.29 -5.46
N GLY A 116 -5.38 -7.18 -4.95
CA GLY A 116 -6.81 -6.96 -4.73
C GLY A 116 -7.22 -7.22 -3.28
N THR A 117 -8.47 -7.63 -3.07
CA THR A 117 -9.02 -7.85 -1.73
C THR A 117 -8.33 -9.02 -1.02
N LEU A 118 -8.02 -8.83 0.26
CA LEU A 118 -7.52 -9.89 1.11
C LEU A 118 -8.55 -11.01 1.21
N ARG A 119 -8.21 -12.22 0.77
CA ARG A 119 -9.10 -13.39 0.95
C ARG A 119 -9.02 -13.83 2.41
N ALA A 120 -10.19 -13.88 3.07
CA ALA A 120 -10.37 -14.48 4.40
C ALA A 120 -10.20 -16.00 4.36
#